data_AF-A0AA39CDS8-F1
#
_entry.id   AF-A0AA39CDS8-F1
#
_cell.length_a   1.000
_cell.length_b   1.000
_cell.length_c   1.000
_cell.angle_alpha   90.00
_cell.angle_beta   90.00
_cell.angle_gamma   90.00
#
_symmetry.space_group_name_H-M   'P 1'
#
loop_
_entity.id
_entity.type
_entity.pdbx_description
1 polymer ?
#
loop_
_entity_poly.entity_id
_entity_poly.type
_entity_poly.pdbx_seq_one_letter_code
_entity_poly.pdbx_strand_id
1 'polypeptide(L)'
;MKPPSLPLCTPHRTGLSTPYFFVAALYRSHHQHIETHRNTIDDAIQSIERQTGFGRPGRLENRRPSFDDYPNLVDPKSVIQQLSFCQTDLAIIGHVARCCLDCGEWLVGALEGRLSTRQQRPPHEGERQDVFKLNEQDQQTSQSLKTIRLMIREDVEYMRRRTAMLLSQVQQMRERVQSQTGFMLNTIMQSDAEYTAAIAVDGKRDSIAMKTIAVLGIIFLPGTFVATLFSINMFDWGFDNNGESASLSVSRSMWIYWAITVPLTVVTFLVWVLWSRRENQKSSKRLKIYRSNSPAESDCAAAIKISGLVVGEKAV
;
A
#
# COMPACT_ATOMS: atom_id res chain seq x y z
N MET A 1 -10.40 -20.50 -79.80
CA MET A 1 -10.94 -19.71 -78.68
C MET A 1 -9.89 -19.64 -77.59
N LYS A 2 -9.28 -18.47 -77.41
CA LYS A 2 -8.24 -18.16 -76.43
C LYS A 2 -8.79 -16.98 -75.61
N PRO A 3 -8.87 -17.05 -74.27
CA PRO A 3 -9.44 -15.96 -73.48
C PRO A 3 -8.52 -14.72 -73.54
N PRO A 4 -9.10 -13.50 -73.51
CA PRO A 4 -8.32 -12.27 -73.55
C PRO A 4 -7.51 -12.09 -72.27
N SER A 5 -6.21 -11.84 -72.42
CA SER A 5 -5.31 -11.44 -71.35
C SER A 5 -5.74 -10.08 -70.81
N LEU A 6 -6.25 -10.06 -69.58
CA LEU A 6 -6.43 -8.87 -68.77
C LEU A 6 -5.10 -8.09 -68.72
N PRO A 7 -5.07 -6.78 -69.03
CA PRO A 7 -3.89 -5.98 -68.81
C PRO A 7 -3.70 -5.87 -67.29
N LEU A 8 -2.65 -6.52 -66.78
CA LEU A 8 -2.07 -6.22 -65.49
C LEU A 8 -1.72 -4.72 -65.49
N CYS A 9 -2.62 -3.93 -64.92
CA CYS A 9 -2.37 -2.55 -64.59
C CYS A 9 -1.29 -2.56 -63.50
N THR A 10 -0.04 -2.48 -63.93
CA THR A 10 1.07 -2.22 -63.03
C THR A 10 0.82 -0.84 -62.42
N PRO A 11 0.77 -0.69 -61.10
CA PRO A 11 0.70 0.63 -60.51
C PRO A 11 2.00 1.35 -60.85
N HIS A 12 1.86 2.31 -61.75
CA HIS A 12 2.87 3.28 -62.10
C HIS A 12 3.47 3.83 -60.81
N ARG A 13 4.78 3.62 -60.63
CA ARG A 13 5.62 4.27 -59.61
C ARG A 13 5.33 5.77 -59.62
N THR A 14 4.44 6.22 -58.76
CA THR A 14 4.07 7.61 -58.56
C THR A 14 4.25 7.88 -57.08
N GLY A 15 5.37 8.53 -56.73
CA GLY A 15 5.54 9.29 -55.49
C GLY A 15 5.13 8.64 -54.17
N LEU A 16 5.20 7.32 -54.05
CA LEU A 16 4.66 6.59 -52.89
C LEU A 16 5.53 6.85 -51.66
N SER A 17 4.89 7.39 -50.63
CA SER A 17 5.38 7.64 -49.27
C SER A 17 6.26 8.87 -49.10
N THR A 18 5.61 9.99 -48.74
CA THR A 18 6.21 10.90 -47.77
C THR A 18 6.62 10.06 -46.56
N PRO A 19 7.90 9.94 -46.19
CA PRO A 19 8.36 9.05 -45.10
C PRO A 19 7.63 9.31 -43.78
N TYR A 20 7.19 10.56 -43.59
CA TYR A 20 6.41 11.00 -42.44
C TYR A 20 5.01 10.40 -42.33
N PHE A 21 4.39 9.96 -43.45
CA PHE A 21 3.08 9.31 -43.39
C PHE A 21 3.17 7.97 -42.64
N PHE A 22 4.20 7.18 -42.95
CA PHE A 22 4.45 5.91 -42.25
C PHE A 22 4.78 6.15 -40.77
N VAL A 23 5.64 7.14 -40.47
CA VAL A 23 5.99 7.48 -39.08
C VAL A 23 4.77 7.98 -38.30
N ALA A 24 3.91 8.81 -38.90
CA ALA A 24 2.67 9.27 -38.27
C ALA A 24 1.66 8.12 -38.05
N ALA A 25 1.54 7.20 -39.00
CA ALA A 25 0.70 6.01 -38.85
C ALA A 25 1.21 5.08 -37.73
N LEU A 26 2.54 4.87 -37.65
CA LEU A 26 3.16 4.10 -36.57
C LEU A 26 2.94 4.78 -35.21
N TYR A 27 3.10 6.10 -35.16
CA TYR A 27 2.84 6.91 -33.96
C TYR A 27 1.40 6.75 -33.47
N ARG A 28 0.42 6.84 -34.38
CA ARG A 28 -0.99 6.61 -34.09
C ARG A 28 -1.26 5.20 -33.58
N SER A 29 -0.66 4.19 -34.20
CA SER A 29 -0.77 2.78 -33.77
C SER A 29 -0.23 2.60 -32.36
N HIS A 30 0.93 3.17 -32.05
CA HIS A 30 1.53 3.12 -30.72
C HIS A 30 0.64 3.80 -29.68
N HIS A 31 0.11 5.00 -29.97
CA HIS A 31 -0.83 5.68 -29.09
C HIS A 31 -2.08 4.84 -28.81
N GLN A 32 -2.64 4.19 -29.83
CA GLN A 32 -3.80 3.30 -29.68
C GLN A 32 -3.50 2.08 -28.78
N HIS A 33 -2.28 1.55 -28.84
CA HIS A 33 -1.85 0.45 -27.97
C HIS A 33 -1.77 0.90 -26.50
N ILE A 34 -1.26 2.11 -26.24
CA ILE A 34 -1.25 2.71 -24.90
C ILE A 34 -2.67 2.87 -24.37
N GLU A 35 -3.59 3.44 -25.16
CA GLU A 35 -4.99 3.63 -24.78
C GLU A 35 -5.68 2.30 -24.43
N THR A 36 -5.48 1.27 -25.25
CA THR A 36 -6.05 -0.06 -25.01
C THR A 36 -5.50 -0.66 -23.72
N HIS A 37 -4.19 -0.56 -23.49
CA HIS A 37 -3.58 -1.09 -22.27
C HIS A 37 -4.04 -0.32 -21.02
N ARG A 38 -4.19 1.02 -21.11
CA ARG A 38 -4.76 1.83 -20.02
C ARG A 38 -6.15 1.33 -19.63
N ASN A 39 -7.01 1.03 -20.61
CA ASN A 39 -8.36 0.53 -20.35
C ASN A 39 -8.32 -0.81 -19.61
N THR A 40 -7.42 -1.72 -19.99
CA THR A 40 -7.24 -2.99 -19.27
C THR A 40 -6.86 -2.77 -17.80
N ILE A 41 -5.99 -1.80 -17.52
CA ILE A 41 -5.62 -1.46 -16.13
C ILE A 41 -6.83 -0.85 -15.38
N ASP A 42 -7.59 0.04 -16.03
CA ASP A 42 -8.79 0.65 -15.43
C ASP A 42 -9.86 -0.42 -15.10
N ASP A 43 -10.08 -1.39 -15.99
CA ASP A 43 -10.96 -2.52 -15.75
C ASP A 43 -10.48 -3.38 -14.56
N ALA A 44 -9.17 -3.62 -14.46
CA ALA A 44 -8.58 -4.34 -13.34
C ALA A 44 -8.80 -3.58 -12.01
N ILE A 45 -8.55 -2.27 -11.99
CA ILE A 45 -8.79 -1.42 -10.81
C ILE A 45 -10.27 -1.44 -10.42
N GLN A 46 -11.17 -1.26 -11.39
CA GLN A 46 -12.60 -1.31 -11.15
C GLN A 46 -13.05 -2.68 -10.61
N SER A 47 -12.43 -3.78 -11.06
CA SER A 47 -12.70 -5.11 -10.53
C SER A 47 -12.32 -5.22 -9.04
N ILE A 48 -11.17 -4.66 -8.65
CA ILE A 48 -10.69 -4.64 -7.27
C ILE A 48 -11.62 -3.77 -6.40
N GLU A 49 -12.06 -2.62 -6.90
CA GLU A 49 -13.02 -1.75 -6.23
C GLU A 49 -14.38 -2.41 -6.01
N ARG A 50 -14.84 -3.21 -6.98
CA ARG A 50 -16.09 -3.98 -6.84
C ARG A 50 -15.98 -5.05 -5.76
N GLN A 51 -14.84 -5.74 -5.69
CA GLN A 51 -14.57 -6.78 -4.69
C GLN A 51 -14.43 -6.18 -3.29
N THR A 52 -13.70 -5.08 -3.18
CA THR A 52 -13.39 -4.45 -1.89
C THR A 52 -14.46 -3.50 -1.41
N GLY A 53 -15.40 -3.09 -2.27
CA GLY A 53 -16.42 -2.09 -1.94
C GLY A 53 -15.89 -0.65 -1.86
N PHE A 54 -14.58 -0.44 -1.92
CA PHE A 54 -13.94 0.88 -1.91
C PHE A 54 -13.98 1.53 -3.29
N GLY A 55 -14.13 2.85 -3.34
CA GLY A 55 -14.06 3.62 -4.59
C GLY A 55 -15.30 3.53 -5.50
N ARG A 56 -16.38 2.86 -5.06
CA ARG A 56 -17.65 2.85 -5.79
C ARG A 56 -18.26 4.26 -5.82
N PRO A 57 -18.63 4.81 -6.99
CA PRO A 57 -19.26 6.12 -7.09
C PRO A 57 -20.69 6.06 -6.50
N GLY A 58 -20.81 6.33 -5.20
CA GLY A 58 -22.05 6.16 -4.45
C GLY A 58 -23.23 7.02 -4.92
N ARG A 59 -22.99 8.11 -5.67
CA ARG A 59 -24.03 8.99 -6.21
C ARG A 59 -24.49 8.63 -7.63
N LEU A 60 -23.69 7.85 -8.37
CA LEU A 60 -24.08 7.38 -9.71
C LEU A 60 -24.84 6.05 -9.64
N GLU A 61 -24.53 5.22 -8.65
CA GLU A 61 -25.15 3.90 -8.47
C GLU A 61 -26.37 3.92 -7.51
N ASN A 62 -26.86 5.10 -7.12
CA ASN A 62 -27.98 5.29 -6.16
C ASN A 62 -27.85 4.49 -4.85
N ARG A 63 -26.61 4.17 -4.43
CA ARG A 63 -26.33 3.40 -3.23
C ARG A 63 -25.23 4.11 -2.46
N ARG A 64 -25.59 4.76 -1.35
CA ARG A 64 -24.61 5.15 -0.33
C ARG A 64 -24.30 3.91 0.49
N PRO A 65 -23.05 3.43 0.55
CA PRO A 65 -22.67 2.45 1.55
C PRO A 65 -22.91 3.05 2.94
N SER A 66 -23.47 2.25 3.86
CA SER A 66 -23.54 2.65 5.27
C SER A 66 -22.12 2.78 5.80
N PHE A 67 -21.84 3.83 6.59
CA PHE A 67 -20.52 4.03 7.20
C PHE A 67 -20.13 2.87 8.13
N ASP A 68 -21.13 2.18 8.70
CA ASP A 68 -20.95 1.07 9.63
C ASP A 68 -20.74 -0.29 8.94
N ASP A 69 -20.91 -0.36 7.61
CA ASP A 69 -20.84 -1.62 6.85
C ASP A 69 -19.48 -1.72 6.16
N TYR A 70 -18.44 -2.03 6.95
CA TYR A 70 -17.12 -2.32 6.40
C TYR A 70 -17.15 -3.68 5.71
N PRO A 71 -16.77 -3.76 4.42
CA PRO A 71 -16.73 -5.04 3.73
C PRO A 71 -15.69 -5.94 4.40
N ASN A 72 -16.14 -7.12 4.85
CA ASN A 72 -15.24 -8.16 5.35
C ASN A 72 -14.34 -8.62 4.19
N LEU A 73 -13.10 -8.13 4.15
CA LEU A 73 -12.11 -8.56 3.17
C LEU A 73 -11.68 -9.99 3.49
N VAL A 74 -12.15 -10.95 2.67
CA VAL A 74 -11.83 -12.38 2.81
C VAL A 74 -10.32 -12.64 2.70
N ASP A 75 -9.61 -11.86 1.89
CA ASP A 75 -8.14 -11.92 1.77
C ASP A 75 -7.55 -10.54 1.43
N PRO A 76 -7.20 -9.71 2.42
CA PRO A 76 -6.70 -8.36 2.16
C PRO A 76 -5.28 -8.34 1.59
N LYS A 77 -4.49 -9.42 1.76
CA LYS A 77 -3.11 -9.46 1.26
C LYS A 77 -3.06 -9.62 -0.25
N SER A 78 -3.90 -10.48 -0.84
CA SER A 78 -3.96 -10.61 -2.30
C SER A 78 -4.47 -9.35 -2.97
N VAL A 79 -5.41 -8.64 -2.36
CA VAL A 79 -5.89 -7.34 -2.88
C VAL A 79 -4.77 -6.29 -2.85
N ILE A 80 -3.99 -6.18 -1.77
CA ILE A 80 -2.82 -5.29 -1.71
C ILE A 80 -1.82 -5.64 -2.83
N GLN A 81 -1.59 -6.93 -3.04
CA GLN A 81 -0.69 -7.42 -4.08
C GLN A 81 -1.20 -7.00 -5.47
N GLN A 82 -2.50 -7.18 -5.75
CA GLN A 82 -3.11 -6.76 -7.02
C GLN A 82 -3.02 -5.24 -7.24
N LEU A 83 -3.28 -4.43 -6.21
CA LEU A 83 -3.10 -2.97 -6.30
C LEU A 83 -1.64 -2.61 -6.57
N SER A 84 -0.68 -3.33 -5.97
CA SER A 84 0.76 -3.11 -6.20
C SER A 84 1.17 -3.43 -7.63
N PHE A 85 0.59 -4.47 -8.24
CA PHE A 85 0.76 -4.75 -9.66
C PHE A 85 0.20 -3.60 -10.52
N CYS A 86 -1.02 -3.13 -10.23
CA CYS A 86 -1.61 -1.99 -10.94
C CYS A 86 -0.75 -0.72 -10.81
N GLN A 87 -0.13 -0.45 -9.66
CA GLN A 87 0.80 0.68 -9.48
C GLN A 87 2.02 0.56 -10.39
N THR A 88 2.54 -0.65 -10.55
CA THR A 88 3.69 -0.93 -11.43
C THR A 88 3.31 -0.71 -12.89
N ASP A 89 2.16 -1.25 -13.33
CA ASP A 89 1.65 -1.07 -14.69
C ASP A 89 1.37 0.41 -15.00
N LEU A 90 0.80 1.15 -14.03
CA LEU A 90 0.59 2.59 -14.11
C LEU A 90 1.89 3.40 -14.23
N ALA A 91 2.95 2.98 -13.54
CA ALA A 91 4.25 3.61 -13.66
C ALA A 91 4.84 3.38 -15.07
N ILE A 92 4.79 2.13 -15.56
CA ILE A 92 5.28 1.75 -16.88
C ILE A 92 4.52 2.52 -17.96
N ILE A 93 3.19 2.48 -17.96
CA ILE A 93 2.38 3.18 -18.97
C ILE A 93 2.59 4.70 -18.91
N GLY A 94 2.80 5.27 -17.71
CA GLY A 94 3.15 6.67 -17.55
C GLY A 94 4.48 7.03 -18.20
N HIS A 95 5.51 6.19 -18.07
CA HIS A 95 6.79 6.39 -18.78
C HIS A 95 6.64 6.25 -20.30
N VAL A 96 5.93 5.22 -20.76
CA VAL A 96 5.68 5.00 -22.20
C VAL A 96 4.88 6.16 -22.80
N ALA A 97 3.87 6.69 -22.09
CA ALA A 97 3.08 7.83 -22.52
C ALA A 97 3.92 9.13 -22.59
N ARG A 98 4.83 9.38 -21.64
CA ARG A 98 5.77 10.52 -21.73
C ARG A 98 6.69 10.41 -22.94
N CYS A 99 7.28 9.24 -23.16
CA CYS A 99 8.10 9.00 -24.35
C CYS A 99 7.29 9.21 -25.64
N CYS A 100 6.04 8.73 -25.68
CA CYS A 100 5.12 8.96 -26.79
C CYS A 100 4.79 10.46 -26.98
N LEU A 101 4.70 11.24 -25.91
CA LEU A 101 4.51 12.68 -25.98
C LEU A 101 5.73 13.37 -26.59
N ASP A 102 6.94 13.02 -26.13
CA ASP A 102 8.21 13.57 -26.63
C ASP A 102 8.42 13.21 -28.12
N CYS A 103 8.10 11.98 -28.52
CA CYS A 103 8.08 11.56 -29.92
C CYS A 103 7.11 12.41 -30.76
N GLY A 104 5.94 12.76 -30.20
CA GLY A 104 4.95 13.61 -30.84
C GLY A 104 5.47 15.04 -31.05
N GLU A 105 6.06 15.65 -30.02
CA GLU A 105 6.72 16.97 -30.09
C GLU A 105 7.81 17.00 -31.18
N TRP A 106 8.68 15.98 -31.18
CA TRP A 106 9.72 15.84 -32.19
C TRP A 106 9.13 15.71 -33.60
N LEU A 107 8.07 14.92 -33.78
CA LEU A 107 7.45 14.69 -35.09
C LEU A 107 6.79 15.96 -35.64
N VAL A 108 6.12 16.75 -34.78
CA VAL A 108 5.60 18.07 -35.14
C VAL A 108 6.74 18.99 -35.61
N GLY A 109 7.82 19.08 -34.83
CA GLY A 109 8.99 19.88 -35.18
C GLY A 109 9.66 19.43 -36.50
N ALA A 110 9.73 18.12 -36.75
CA ALA A 110 10.29 17.56 -37.98
C ALA A 110 9.43 17.88 -39.22
N LEU A 111 8.10 17.95 -39.06
CA LEU A 111 7.17 18.37 -40.12
C LEU A 111 7.30 19.88 -40.41
N GLU A 112 7.54 20.69 -39.39
CA GLU A 112 7.67 22.15 -39.49
C GLU A 112 9.04 22.59 -40.03
N GLY A 113 10.13 21.97 -39.58
CA GLY A 113 11.48 22.29 -40.06
C GLY A 113 11.67 22.11 -41.57
N ARG A 114 10.97 21.13 -42.17
CA ARG A 114 10.97 20.88 -43.62
C ARG A 114 10.09 21.83 -44.44
N LEU A 115 9.04 22.41 -43.83
CA LEU A 115 8.22 23.45 -44.47
C LEU A 115 9.09 24.67 -44.78
N SER A 116 9.94 25.06 -43.85
CA SER A 116 10.87 26.18 -44.00
C SER A 116 11.97 25.92 -45.03
N THR A 117 12.56 24.72 -45.07
CA THR A 117 13.66 24.41 -46.01
C THR A 117 13.21 24.28 -47.48
N ARG A 118 11.97 23.85 -47.73
CA ARG A 118 11.46 23.72 -49.11
C ARG A 118 10.95 25.04 -49.69
N GLN A 119 10.52 25.98 -48.85
CA GLN A 119 10.08 27.31 -49.29
C GLN A 119 11.26 28.20 -49.75
N GLN A 120 12.51 27.89 -49.39
CA GLN A 120 13.69 28.74 -49.62
C GLN A 120 14.62 28.35 -50.79
N ARG A 121 14.30 27.34 -51.62
CA ARG A 121 15.19 26.97 -52.75
C ARG A 121 15.07 28.02 -53.88
N PRO A 122 16.13 28.78 -54.24
CA PRO A 122 16.06 29.76 -55.32
C PRO A 122 15.90 29.06 -56.70
N PRO A 123 15.31 29.72 -57.71
CA PRO A 123 15.15 29.13 -59.03
C PRO A 123 16.53 29.06 -59.70
N HIS A 124 17.00 27.86 -60.03
CA HIS A 124 18.16 27.70 -60.91
C HIS A 124 17.73 28.03 -62.35
N GLU A 125 18.33 29.08 -62.92
CA GLU A 125 18.25 29.42 -64.34
C GLU A 125 18.95 28.34 -65.17
N GLY A 126 18.19 27.52 -65.90
CA GLY A 126 18.82 26.56 -66.81
C GLY A 126 17.95 25.47 -67.40
N GLU A 127 16.66 25.68 -67.67
CA GLU A 127 15.89 24.78 -68.54
C GLU A 127 14.65 25.51 -69.04
N ARG A 128 14.71 26.04 -70.28
CA ARG A 128 13.70 26.95 -70.83
C ARG A 128 13.25 26.47 -72.21
N GLN A 129 12.63 25.29 -72.30
CA GLN A 129 11.72 25.04 -73.42
C GLN A 129 10.62 23.98 -73.22
N ASP A 130 10.71 23.07 -72.24
CA ASP A 130 9.62 22.11 -71.91
C ASP A 130 8.68 22.59 -70.77
N VAL A 131 8.82 23.85 -70.35
CA VAL A 131 8.33 24.37 -69.05
C VAL A 131 6.81 24.63 -69.01
N PHE A 132 6.11 24.74 -70.14
CA PHE A 132 4.74 25.28 -70.15
C PHE A 132 3.62 24.25 -69.90
N LYS A 133 3.84 22.95 -70.16
CA LYS A 133 2.85 21.88 -69.87
C LYS A 133 3.14 21.10 -68.59
N LEU A 134 4.38 21.12 -68.11
CA LEU A 134 4.77 20.56 -66.81
C LEU A 134 4.28 21.44 -65.64
N ASN A 135 4.14 22.76 -65.85
CA ASN A 135 3.78 23.69 -64.78
C ASN A 135 2.38 23.51 -64.20
N GLU A 136 1.32 23.22 -64.97
CA GLU A 136 -0.03 23.02 -64.39
C GLU A 136 -0.11 21.75 -63.54
N GLN A 137 0.51 20.66 -64.00
CA GLN A 137 0.49 19.36 -63.33
C GLN A 137 1.41 19.33 -62.10
N ASP A 138 2.54 20.04 -62.14
CA ASP A 138 3.43 20.27 -61.00
C ASP A 138 2.84 21.26 -59.98
N GLN A 139 2.11 22.28 -60.42
CA GLN A 139 1.39 23.19 -59.52
C GLN A 139 0.31 22.44 -58.73
N GLN A 140 -0.45 21.57 -59.40
CA GLN A 140 -1.54 20.80 -58.78
C GLN A 140 -1.02 19.68 -57.85
N THR A 141 0.08 19.00 -58.20
CA THR A 141 0.74 18.05 -57.28
C THR A 141 1.44 18.74 -56.11
N SER A 142 1.98 19.96 -56.31
CA SER A 142 2.55 20.76 -55.22
C SER A 142 1.48 21.21 -54.22
N GLN A 143 0.27 21.56 -54.69
CA GLN A 143 -0.85 21.91 -53.82
C GLN A 143 -1.40 20.69 -53.05
N SER A 144 -1.62 19.55 -53.72
CA SER A 144 -2.12 18.34 -53.04
C SER A 144 -1.14 17.81 -51.98
N LEU A 145 0.17 17.87 -52.23
CA LEU A 145 1.20 17.51 -51.24
C LEU A 145 1.24 18.45 -50.04
N LYS A 146 0.96 19.76 -50.23
CA LYS A 146 0.84 20.72 -49.12
C LYS A 146 -0.36 20.37 -48.25
N THR A 147 -1.52 20.10 -48.87
CA THR A 147 -2.74 19.71 -48.14
C THR A 147 -2.54 18.42 -47.34
N ILE A 148 -1.96 17.38 -47.94
CA ILE A 148 -1.67 16.10 -47.26
C ILE A 148 -0.75 16.31 -46.05
N ARG A 149 0.26 17.17 -46.15
CA ARG A 149 1.16 17.48 -45.02
C ARG A 149 0.45 18.21 -43.88
N LEU A 150 -0.41 19.18 -44.21
CA LEU A 150 -1.21 19.88 -43.20
C LEU A 150 -2.13 18.92 -42.44
N MET A 151 -2.78 17.99 -43.16
CA MET A 151 -3.61 16.96 -42.54
C MET A 151 -2.81 16.03 -41.62
N ILE A 152 -1.62 15.56 -42.05
CA ILE A 152 -0.75 14.74 -41.21
C ILE A 152 -0.31 15.49 -39.95
N ARG A 153 0.03 16.79 -40.08
CA ARG A 153 0.42 17.62 -38.93
C ARG A 153 -0.73 17.74 -37.92
N GLU A 154 -1.94 18.00 -38.40
CA GLU A 154 -3.12 18.11 -37.54
C GLU A 154 -3.41 16.80 -36.82
N ASP A 155 -3.27 15.65 -37.50
CA ASP A 155 -3.45 14.33 -36.87
C ASP A 155 -2.40 14.06 -35.78
N VAL A 156 -1.13 14.38 -36.04
CA VAL A 156 -0.05 14.23 -35.04
C VAL A 156 -0.29 15.14 -33.83
N GLU A 157 -0.68 16.40 -34.06
CA GLU A 157 -1.02 17.35 -32.99
C GLU A 157 -2.24 16.92 -32.18
N TYR A 158 -3.23 16.32 -32.82
CA TYR A 158 -4.37 15.73 -32.15
C TYR A 158 -3.94 14.56 -31.24
N MET A 159 -3.13 13.63 -31.74
CA MET A 159 -2.63 12.49 -30.96
C MET A 159 -1.70 12.92 -29.82
N ARG A 160 -0.89 13.95 -30.02
CA ARG A 160 -0.04 14.54 -28.98
C ARG A 160 -0.89 15.11 -27.84
N ARG A 161 -1.89 15.94 -28.16
CA ARG A 161 -2.84 16.49 -27.16
C ARG A 161 -3.58 15.39 -26.41
N ARG A 162 -3.99 14.34 -27.11
CA ARG A 162 -4.63 13.16 -26.50
C ARG A 162 -3.68 12.41 -25.56
N THR A 163 -2.40 12.27 -25.92
CA THR A 163 -1.37 11.66 -25.06
C THR A 163 -1.14 12.48 -23.78
N ALA A 164 -1.12 13.81 -23.89
CA ALA A 164 -1.03 14.69 -22.73
C ALA A 164 -2.24 14.52 -21.78
N MET A 165 -3.45 14.42 -22.34
CA MET A 165 -4.66 14.13 -21.56
C MET A 165 -4.57 12.75 -20.88
N LEU A 166 -4.14 11.72 -21.60
CA LEU A 166 -3.95 10.37 -21.05
C LEU A 166 -2.98 10.39 -19.87
N LEU A 167 -1.90 11.16 -19.94
CA LEU A 167 -0.93 11.27 -18.86
C LEU A 167 -1.56 11.81 -17.56
N SER A 168 -2.45 12.80 -17.68
CA SER A 168 -3.20 13.32 -16.54
C SER A 168 -4.17 12.27 -15.95
N GLN A 169 -4.79 11.45 -16.79
CA GLN A 169 -5.68 10.37 -16.35
C GLN A 169 -4.91 9.26 -15.62
N VAL A 170 -3.76 8.85 -16.15
CA VAL A 170 -2.86 7.87 -15.51
C VAL A 170 -2.42 8.37 -14.13
N GLN A 171 -2.13 9.66 -13.98
CA GLN A 171 -1.76 10.26 -12.70
C GLN A 171 -2.93 10.20 -11.69
N GLN A 172 -4.15 10.55 -12.11
CA GLN A 172 -5.34 10.43 -11.25
C GLN A 172 -5.59 8.98 -10.84
N MET A 173 -5.45 8.04 -11.77
CA MET A 173 -5.60 6.61 -11.50
C MET A 173 -4.55 6.09 -10.51
N ARG A 174 -3.31 6.59 -10.62
CA ARG A 174 -2.24 6.30 -9.65
C ARG A 174 -2.56 6.81 -8.26
N GLU A 175 -3.01 8.05 -8.13
CA GLU A 175 -3.40 8.64 -6.83
C GLU A 175 -4.56 7.86 -6.20
N ARG A 176 -5.54 7.47 -7.01
CA ARG A 176 -6.67 6.63 -6.58
C ARG A 176 -6.21 5.28 -6.04
N VAL A 177 -5.36 4.57 -6.77
CA VAL A 177 -4.80 3.27 -6.34
C VAL A 177 -3.97 3.43 -5.08
N GLN A 178 -3.15 4.48 -4.96
CA GLN A 178 -2.37 4.77 -3.76
C GLN A 178 -3.25 5.02 -2.53
N SER A 179 -4.32 5.81 -2.69
CA SER A 179 -5.29 6.06 -1.63
C SER A 179 -5.97 4.77 -1.17
N GLN A 180 -6.36 3.89 -2.12
CA GLN A 180 -6.98 2.61 -1.81
C GLN A 180 -6.02 1.66 -1.09
N THR A 181 -4.75 1.60 -1.52
CA THR A 181 -3.71 0.82 -0.84
C THR A 181 -3.50 1.32 0.59
N GLY A 182 -3.36 2.64 0.79
CA GLY A 182 -3.16 3.23 2.11
C GLY A 182 -4.32 2.93 3.06
N PHE A 183 -5.56 3.04 2.56
CA PHE A 183 -6.74 2.67 3.33
C PHE A 183 -6.70 1.20 3.78
N MET A 184 -6.45 0.28 2.85
CA MET A 184 -6.45 -1.15 3.15
C MET A 184 -5.35 -1.55 4.15
N LEU A 185 -4.17 -0.93 4.05
CA LEU A 185 -3.10 -1.11 5.03
C LEU A 185 -3.56 -0.66 6.43
N ASN A 186 -4.21 0.50 6.53
CA ASN A 186 -4.73 0.98 7.81
C ASN A 186 -5.77 0.03 8.41
N THR A 187 -6.65 -0.56 7.59
CA THR A 187 -7.61 -1.57 8.07
C THR A 187 -6.92 -2.81 8.63
N ILE A 188 -5.87 -3.32 7.97
CA ILE A 188 -5.09 -4.46 8.48
C ILE A 188 -4.38 -4.09 9.78
N MET A 189 -3.76 -2.90 9.84
CA MET A 189 -3.08 -2.44 11.05
C MET A 189 -4.05 -2.29 12.22
N GLN A 190 -5.30 -1.86 11.95
CA GLN A 190 -6.34 -1.79 12.96
C GLN A 190 -6.72 -3.19 13.47
N SER A 191 -6.94 -4.16 12.58
CA SER A 191 -7.24 -5.54 13.02
C SER A 191 -6.07 -6.16 13.79
N ASP A 192 -4.83 -5.96 13.33
CA ASP A 192 -3.63 -6.48 14.02
C ASP A 192 -3.45 -5.85 15.40
N ALA A 193 -3.78 -4.57 15.55
CA ALA A 193 -3.77 -3.89 16.84
C ALA A 193 -4.82 -4.47 17.80
N GLU A 194 -6.02 -4.78 17.31
CA GLU A 194 -7.07 -5.45 18.09
C GLU A 194 -6.65 -6.86 18.54
N TYR A 195 -6.06 -7.66 17.63
CA TYR A 195 -5.51 -8.97 17.99
C TYR A 195 -4.38 -8.87 19.02
N THR A 196 -3.47 -7.92 18.84
CA THR A 196 -2.37 -7.69 19.80
C THR A 196 -2.89 -7.27 21.16
N ALA A 197 -3.94 -6.43 21.20
CA ALA A 197 -4.60 -6.03 22.44
C ALA A 197 -5.26 -7.22 23.13
N ALA A 198 -5.94 -8.10 22.38
CA ALA A 198 -6.52 -9.32 22.91
C ALA A 198 -5.45 -10.25 23.50
N ILE A 199 -4.35 -10.48 22.76
CA ILE A 199 -3.20 -11.25 23.25
C ILE A 199 -2.61 -10.63 24.52
N ALA A 200 -2.51 -9.30 24.61
CA ALA A 200 -2.02 -8.62 25.80
C ALA A 200 -2.95 -8.81 27.01
N VAL A 201 -4.27 -8.83 26.79
CA VAL A 201 -5.27 -9.12 27.83
C VAL A 201 -5.13 -10.57 28.32
N ASP A 202 -4.98 -11.52 27.41
CA ASP A 202 -4.80 -12.93 27.77
C ASP A 202 -3.44 -13.19 28.42
N GLY A 203 -2.36 -12.56 27.94
CA GLY A 203 -1.05 -12.59 28.56
C GLY A 203 -1.04 -11.95 29.97
N LYS A 204 -1.90 -10.95 30.22
CA LYS A 204 -2.11 -10.42 31.57
C LYS A 204 -2.77 -11.45 32.49
N ARG A 205 -3.75 -12.22 31.99
CA ARG A 205 -4.39 -13.31 32.76
C ARG A 205 -3.38 -14.41 33.09
N ASP A 206 -2.57 -14.82 32.11
CA ASP A 206 -1.50 -15.79 32.31
C ASP A 206 -0.46 -15.30 33.33
N SER A 207 -0.07 -14.02 33.25
CA SER A 207 0.81 -13.39 34.24
C SER A 207 0.23 -13.40 35.66
N ILE A 208 -1.10 -13.31 35.81
CA ILE A 208 -1.75 -13.43 37.12
C ILE A 208 -1.66 -14.88 37.61
N ALA A 209 -1.93 -15.86 36.76
CA ALA A 209 -1.79 -17.28 37.11
C ALA A 209 -0.34 -17.66 37.48
N MET A 210 0.65 -17.14 36.74
CA MET A 210 2.06 -17.32 37.09
C MET A 210 2.38 -16.74 38.47
N LYS A 211 1.84 -15.55 38.78
CA LYS A 211 2.00 -14.93 40.10
C LYS A 211 1.32 -15.73 41.21
N THR A 212 0.16 -16.34 40.97
CA THR A 212 -0.51 -17.14 42.01
C THR A 212 0.26 -18.41 42.33
N ILE A 213 0.78 -19.13 41.32
CA ILE A 213 1.64 -20.32 41.54
C ILE A 213 2.91 -19.94 42.31
N ALA A 214 3.55 -18.82 41.94
CA ALA A 214 4.72 -18.33 42.67
C ALA A 214 4.40 -18.01 44.14
N VAL A 215 3.24 -17.39 44.43
CA VAL A 215 2.78 -17.12 45.79
C VAL A 215 2.54 -18.42 46.57
N LEU A 216 1.92 -19.44 45.96
CA LEU A 216 1.76 -20.75 46.59
C LEU A 216 3.11 -21.40 46.91
N GLY A 217 4.09 -21.30 46.00
CA GLY A 217 5.46 -21.75 46.23
C GLY A 217 6.11 -21.05 47.42
N ILE A 218 5.98 -19.72 47.52
CA ILE A 218 6.52 -18.94 48.65
C ILE A 218 5.91 -19.37 49.99
N ILE A 219 4.65 -19.80 50.01
CA ILE A 219 3.98 -20.28 51.23
C ILE A 219 4.41 -21.70 51.58
N PHE A 220 4.45 -22.61 50.60
CA PHE A 220 4.68 -24.03 50.88
C PHE A 220 6.15 -24.40 51.05
N LEU A 221 7.07 -23.75 50.34
CA LEU A 221 8.49 -24.10 50.33
C LEU A 221 9.18 -23.99 51.71
N PRO A 222 8.99 -22.92 52.52
CA PRO A 222 9.54 -22.88 53.88
C PRO A 222 8.87 -23.89 54.82
N GLY A 223 7.56 -24.15 54.64
CA GLY A 223 6.82 -25.13 55.43
C GLY A 223 7.29 -26.56 55.17
N THR A 224 7.45 -26.95 53.90
CA THR A 224 7.96 -28.28 53.52
C THR A 224 9.41 -28.48 53.91
N PHE A 225 10.26 -27.44 53.82
CA PHE A 225 11.65 -27.51 54.30
C PHE A 225 11.73 -27.80 55.80
N VAL A 226 10.95 -27.07 56.61
CA VAL A 226 10.93 -27.32 58.06
C VAL A 226 10.31 -28.70 58.35
N ALA A 227 9.22 -29.07 57.68
CA ALA A 227 8.60 -30.39 57.83
C ALA A 227 9.56 -31.54 57.49
N THR A 228 10.38 -31.42 56.45
CA THR A 228 11.39 -32.44 56.10
C THR A 228 12.53 -32.52 57.12
N LEU A 229 13.04 -31.38 57.60
CA LEU A 229 14.06 -31.35 58.65
C LEU A 229 13.57 -32.01 59.94
N PHE A 230 12.33 -31.70 60.35
CA PHE A 230 11.73 -32.34 61.52
C PHE A 230 11.36 -33.80 61.25
N SER A 231 10.95 -34.19 60.04
CA SER A 231 10.69 -35.59 59.70
C SER A 231 11.94 -36.47 59.75
N ILE A 232 13.13 -35.90 59.54
CA ILE A 232 14.40 -36.64 59.68
C ILE A 232 14.78 -36.77 61.16
N ASN A 233 14.47 -35.77 61.98
CA ASN A 233 14.98 -35.65 63.35
C ASN A 233 13.98 -36.08 64.44
N MET A 234 12.68 -36.18 64.13
CA MET A 234 11.62 -36.49 65.10
C MET A 234 11.28 -37.98 65.17
N PHE A 235 11.70 -38.79 64.20
CA PHE A 235 11.57 -40.24 64.23
C PHE A 235 12.87 -40.86 64.75
N ASP A 236 13.10 -40.77 66.05
CA ASP A 236 14.03 -41.70 66.70
C ASP A 236 13.32 -43.04 66.82
N TRP A 237 13.63 -43.99 65.94
CA TRP A 237 13.20 -45.38 66.07
C TRP A 237 14.08 -45.99 67.16
N GLY A 238 13.82 -45.61 68.40
CA GLY A 238 14.43 -46.25 69.55
C GLY A 238 13.98 -47.71 69.56
N PHE A 239 14.75 -48.59 68.91
CA PHE A 239 14.82 -49.99 69.30
C PHE A 239 15.48 -50.00 70.67
N ASP A 240 14.66 -49.81 71.69
CA ASP A 240 15.10 -50.10 73.05
C ASP A 240 15.35 -51.61 73.10
N ASN A 241 16.58 -52.02 73.39
CA ASN A 241 17.00 -53.43 73.42
C ASN A 241 16.35 -54.24 74.55
N ASN A 242 15.32 -53.71 75.22
CA ASN A 242 14.63 -54.36 76.34
C ASN A 242 13.11 -54.32 76.16
N GLY A 243 12.60 -55.20 75.31
CA GLY A 243 11.42 -56.04 75.57
C GLY A 243 10.04 -55.44 75.87
N GLU A 244 9.83 -54.15 76.11
CA GLU A 244 8.51 -53.64 76.48
C GLU A 244 8.13 -52.36 75.76
N SER A 245 7.05 -52.49 75.00
CA SER A 245 6.21 -51.41 74.46
C SER A 245 6.90 -50.50 73.44
N ALA A 246 6.79 -50.88 72.17
CA ALA A 246 6.89 -49.96 71.04
C ALA A 246 5.80 -48.87 71.15
N SER A 247 5.97 -47.94 72.08
CA SER A 247 5.12 -46.76 72.20
C SER A 247 5.64 -45.76 71.18
N LEU A 248 4.83 -45.56 70.14
CA LEU A 248 5.05 -44.56 69.11
C LEU A 248 4.88 -43.18 69.77
N SER A 249 5.90 -42.74 70.52
CA SER A 249 5.82 -41.55 71.37
C SER A 249 5.88 -40.31 70.51
N VAL A 250 4.70 -39.75 70.22
CA VAL A 250 4.57 -38.43 69.61
C VAL A 250 5.16 -37.41 70.60
N SER A 251 6.38 -36.96 70.32
CA SER A 251 7.13 -36.07 71.20
C SER A 251 6.39 -34.74 71.46
N ARG A 252 6.45 -34.26 72.71
CA ARG A 252 5.87 -32.99 73.20
C ARG A 252 6.48 -31.73 72.53
N SER A 253 7.42 -31.91 71.59
CA SER A 253 8.13 -30.87 70.85
C SER A 253 7.39 -30.33 69.61
N MET A 254 6.15 -30.76 69.33
CA MET A 254 5.34 -30.22 68.21
C MET A 254 5.19 -28.69 68.21
N TRP A 255 5.32 -28.02 69.36
CA TRP A 255 5.24 -26.55 69.43
C TRP A 255 6.45 -25.85 68.79
N ILE A 256 7.63 -26.49 68.80
CA ILE A 256 8.86 -25.94 68.22
C ILE A 256 8.75 -25.82 66.68
N TYR A 257 7.99 -26.72 66.05
CA TYR A 257 7.70 -26.68 64.62
C TYR A 257 6.97 -25.39 64.24
N TRP A 258 5.91 -25.04 64.98
CA TRP A 258 5.15 -23.81 64.76
C TRP A 258 5.98 -22.57 65.08
N ALA A 259 6.82 -22.62 66.11
CA ALA A 259 7.69 -21.51 66.51
C ALA A 259 8.73 -21.14 65.43
N ILE A 260 9.16 -22.07 64.59
CA ILE A 260 10.17 -21.84 63.53
C ILE A 260 9.50 -21.62 62.17
N THR A 261 8.45 -22.37 61.85
CA THR A 261 7.79 -22.32 60.54
C THR A 261 7.09 -20.98 60.29
N VAL A 262 6.41 -20.43 61.31
CA VAL A 262 5.67 -19.15 61.20
C VAL A 262 6.60 -17.95 60.92
N PRO A 263 7.70 -17.72 61.67
CA PRO A 263 8.59 -16.60 61.35
C PRO A 263 9.28 -16.77 60.00
N LEU A 264 9.66 -18.00 59.61
CA LEU A 264 10.30 -18.24 58.32
C LEU A 264 9.37 -17.94 57.13
N THR A 265 8.10 -18.33 57.23
CA THR A 265 7.06 -17.97 56.23
C THR A 265 6.84 -16.46 56.16
N VAL A 266 6.75 -15.77 57.31
CA VAL A 266 6.62 -14.30 57.37
C VAL A 266 7.80 -13.60 56.69
N VAL A 267 9.03 -14.02 56.97
CA VAL A 267 10.24 -13.43 56.34
C VAL A 267 10.22 -13.60 54.82
N THR A 268 9.89 -14.81 54.34
CA THR A 268 9.87 -15.10 52.90
C THR A 268 8.79 -14.28 52.19
N PHE A 269 7.61 -14.14 52.81
CA PHE A 269 6.53 -13.31 52.29
C PHE A 269 6.89 -11.82 52.27
N LEU A 270 7.51 -11.29 53.34
CA LEU A 270 7.95 -9.89 53.41
C LEU A 270 8.97 -9.55 52.33
N VAL A 271 9.96 -10.42 52.10
CA VAL A 271 10.96 -10.25 51.04
C VAL A 271 10.30 -10.16 49.66
N TRP A 272 9.35 -11.05 49.36
CA TRP A 272 8.62 -11.02 48.10
C TRP A 272 7.77 -9.77 47.94
N VAL A 273 7.03 -9.36 48.98
CA VAL A 273 6.19 -8.15 48.94
C VAL A 273 7.05 -6.91 48.70
N LEU A 274 8.19 -6.78 49.39
CA LEU A 274 9.10 -5.65 49.21
C LEU A 274 9.69 -5.63 47.79
N TRP A 275 10.10 -6.78 47.26
CA TRP A 275 10.62 -6.87 45.89
C TRP A 275 9.55 -6.56 44.84
N SER A 276 8.36 -7.16 44.97
CA SER A 276 7.22 -6.97 44.07
C SER A 276 6.72 -5.52 44.07
N ARG A 277 6.65 -4.87 45.24
CA ARG A 277 6.32 -3.44 45.36
C ARG A 277 7.35 -2.56 44.68
N ARG A 278 8.65 -2.88 44.81
CA ARG A 278 9.74 -2.11 44.18
C ARG A 278 9.67 -2.21 42.66
N GLU A 279 9.35 -3.37 42.11
CA GLU A 279 9.24 -3.57 40.66
C GLU A 279 8.01 -2.85 40.07
N ASN A 280 6.85 -2.94 40.73
CA ASN A 280 5.64 -2.24 40.30
C ASN A 280 5.79 -0.70 40.27
N GLN A 281 6.60 -0.13 41.18
CA GLN A 281 6.88 1.31 41.19
C GLN A 281 7.77 1.75 40.02
N LYS A 282 8.72 0.92 39.57
CA LYS A 282 9.58 1.23 38.41
C LYS A 282 8.77 1.26 37.11
N SER A 283 7.87 0.28 36.92
CA SER A 283 7.02 0.19 35.74
C SER A 283 6.05 1.37 35.63
N SER A 284 5.48 1.82 36.76
CA SER A 284 4.57 2.96 36.80
C SER A 284 5.24 4.30 36.45
N LYS A 285 6.52 4.47 36.84
CA LYS A 285 7.30 5.67 36.50
C LYS A 285 7.61 5.75 35.01
N ARG A 286 7.94 4.62 34.37
CA ARG A 286 8.18 4.55 32.92
C ARG A 286 6.92 4.90 32.10
N LEU A 287 5.75 4.42 32.52
CA LEU A 287 4.48 4.73 31.84
C LEU A 287 4.08 6.21 31.96
N LYS A 288 4.33 6.86 33.12
CA LYS A 288 4.08 8.29 33.28
C LYS A 288 4.98 9.16 32.39
N ILE A 289 6.24 8.77 32.23
CA ILE A 289 7.19 9.46 31.34
C ILE A 289 6.74 9.31 29.87
N TYR A 290 6.28 8.13 29.46
CA TYR A 290 5.76 7.93 28.10
C TYR A 290 4.50 8.75 27.83
N ARG A 291 3.53 8.75 28.77
CA ARG A 291 2.30 9.55 28.67
C ARG A 291 2.55 11.06 28.66
N SER A 292 3.59 11.52 29.36
CA SER A 292 4.01 12.93 29.35
C SER A 292 4.70 13.34 28.05
N ASN A 293 5.27 12.39 27.30
CA ASN A 293 6.04 12.64 26.09
C ASN A 293 5.26 12.31 24.80
N SER A 294 4.10 11.66 24.89
CA SER A 294 3.17 11.56 23.75
C SER A 294 2.64 12.96 23.43
N PRO A 295 2.86 13.51 22.23
CA PRO A 295 2.24 14.78 21.83
C PRO A 295 0.73 14.53 21.81
N ALA A 296 0.07 15.04 22.85
CA ALA A 296 -1.34 14.85 23.03
C ALA A 296 -2.07 15.54 21.88
N GLU A 297 -3.03 14.78 21.34
CA GLU A 297 -4.31 15.13 20.71
C GLU A 297 -4.93 16.50 21.07
N SER A 298 -4.44 17.20 22.09
CA SER A 298 -4.78 18.58 22.46
C SER A 298 -4.46 19.62 21.38
N ASP A 299 -3.42 19.41 20.56
CA ASP A 299 -3.08 20.38 19.50
C ASP A 299 -4.04 20.28 18.29
N CYS A 300 -4.52 19.08 17.95
CA CYS A 300 -5.54 18.89 16.91
C CYS A 300 -6.92 19.41 17.32
N ALA A 301 -7.33 19.21 18.57
CA ALA A 301 -8.60 19.74 19.07
C ALA A 301 -8.60 21.29 19.13
N ALA A 302 -7.46 21.91 19.43
CA ALA A 302 -7.31 23.36 19.39
C ALA A 302 -7.34 23.92 17.95
N ALA A 303 -6.70 23.24 16.99
CA ALA A 303 -6.70 23.64 15.57
C ALA A 303 -8.11 23.58 14.93
N ILE A 304 -8.92 22.59 15.31
CA ILE A 304 -10.32 22.48 14.84
C ILE A 304 -11.19 23.58 15.44
N LYS A 305 -10.98 23.95 16.71
CA LYS A 305 -11.78 24.99 17.38
C LYS A 305 -11.46 26.40 16.87
N ILE A 306 -10.21 26.67 16.50
CA ILE A 306 -9.80 27.94 15.89
C ILE A 306 -10.35 28.06 14.46
N SER A 307 -10.35 26.96 13.69
CA SER A 307 -10.89 26.96 12.32
C SER A 307 -12.42 27.13 12.28
N GLY A 308 -13.15 26.62 13.27
CA GLY A 308 -14.60 26.80 13.39
C GLY A 308 -15.03 28.23 13.77
N LEU A 309 -14.20 28.98 14.51
CA LEU A 309 -14.49 30.37 14.87
C LEU A 309 -14.23 31.35 13.72
N VAL A 310 -13.26 31.07 12.85
CA VAL A 310 -12.94 31.95 11.69
C VAL A 310 -13.99 31.86 10.58
N VAL A 311 -14.75 30.76 10.49
CA VAL A 311 -15.83 30.60 9.48
C VAL A 311 -17.14 31.28 9.92
N GLY A 312 -17.34 31.54 11.22
CA GLY A 312 -18.53 32.20 11.75
C GLY A 312 -18.57 33.72 11.58
N GLU A 313 -17.43 34.38 11.32
CA GLU A 313 -17.33 35.85 11.26
C GLU A 313 -17.34 36.43 9.84
N LYS A 314 -17.63 35.61 8.81
CA LYS A 314 -17.76 36.06 7.41
C LYS A 314 -19.16 35.88 6.80
N ALA A 315 -20.15 35.60 7.64
CA ALA A 315 -21.53 35.43 7.21
C ALA A 315 -22.49 36.36 7.98
N VAL A 316 -22.25 37.67 7.92
CA VAL A 316 -23.26 38.73 8.07
C VAL A 316 -22.88 39.88 7.16
#